data_AF-A0A5B0FCT2-F1
#
_entry.id   AF-A0A5B0FCT2-F1
#
_cell.length_a   1.000
_cell.length_b   1.000
_cell.length_c   1.000
_cell.angle_alpha   90.00
_cell.angle_beta   90.00
_cell.angle_gamma   90.00
#
_symmetry.space_group_name_H-M   'P 1'
#
loop_
_entity.id
_entity.type
_entity.pdbx_description
1 polymer ?
#
loop_
_entity_poly.entity_id
_entity_poly.type
_entity_poly.pdbx_seq_one_letter_code
_entity_poly.pdbx_strand_id
1 'polypeptide(L)' 'ALDGLAKDQDAIMTRLERSKAQAVCAPKMNPERDAQYWFDQPGAPKPKLANEKPKGETVSYNELLKSWEAARK' A
#
# COMPACT_ATOMS: atom_id res chain seq x y z
N ALA A 1 -6.92 3.14 6.33
CA ALA A 1 -8.20 3.58 5.70
C ALA A 1 -8.89 2.44 4.95
N LEU A 2 -8.14 1.54 4.30
CA LEU A 2 -8.69 0.30 3.72
C LEU A 2 -8.73 -0.88 4.70
N ASP A 3 -8.19 -0.71 5.90
CA ASP A 3 -8.10 -1.76 6.93
C ASP A 3 -9.48 -2.26 7.38
N GLY A 4 -10.47 -1.35 7.46
CA GLY A 4 -11.85 -1.72 7.78
C GLY A 4 -12.49 -2.57 6.69
N LEU A 5 -12.32 -2.17 5.42
CA LEU A 5 -12.83 -2.93 4.27
C LEU A 5 -12.18 -4.33 4.20
N ALA A 6 -10.86 -4.41 4.43
CA ALA A 6 -10.15 -5.69 4.45
C ALA A 6 -10.70 -6.61 5.55
N LYS A 7 -10.91 -6.08 6.77
CA LYS A 7 -11.49 -6.84 7.89
C LYS A 7 -12.89 -7.39 7.58
N ASP A 8 -13.73 -6.59 6.93
CA ASP A 8 -15.08 -7.01 6.55
C ASP A 8 -15.04 -8.12 5.48
N GLN A 9 -14.10 -8.04 4.54
CA GLN A 9 -13.87 -9.10 3.55
C GLN A 9 -13.42 -10.40 4.22
N ASP A 10 -12.46 -10.34 5.14
CA ASP A 10 -11.97 -11.52 5.87
C ASP A 10 -13.06 -12.21 6.69
N ALA A 11 -13.97 -11.44 7.30
CA ALA A 11 -15.09 -11.98 8.06
C ALA A 11 -16.03 -12.82 7.18
N ILE A 12 -16.32 -12.36 5.96
CA ILE A 12 -17.14 -13.08 4.99
C ILE A 12 -16.42 -14.35 4.51
N MET A 13 -15.15 -14.23 4.13
CA MET A 13 -14.34 -15.35 3.61
C MET A 13 -14.18 -16.46 4.65
N THR A 14 -13.96 -16.09 5.92
CA THR A 14 -13.88 -17.04 7.05
C THR A 14 -15.20 -17.80 7.25
N ARG A 15 -16.35 -17.15 7.05
CA ARG A 15 -17.65 -17.81 7.13
C ARG A 15 -17.84 -18.80 5.97
N LEU A 16 -17.41 -18.42 4.77
CA LEU A 16 -17.47 -19.29 3.59
C LEU A 16 -16.62 -20.56 3.79
N GLU A 17 -15.37 -20.42 4.23
CA GLU A 17 -14.49 -21.55 4.54
C GLU A 17 -15.16 -22.52 5.53
N ARG A 18 -15.68 -22.00 6.66
CA ARG A 18 -16.33 -22.83 7.69
C ARG A 18 -17.58 -23.56 7.20
N SER A 19 -18.35 -22.92 6.33
CA SER A 19 -19.62 -23.47 5.84
C SER A 19 -19.47 -24.67 4.90
N LYS A 20 -18.30 -24.82 4.25
CA LYS A 20 -18.06 -25.85 3.20
C LYS A 20 -19.12 -25.83 2.07
N ALA A 21 -19.76 -24.69 1.84
CA ALA A 21 -20.84 -24.55 0.87
C ALA A 21 -20.36 -24.68 -0.59
N GLN A 22 -19.07 -24.47 -0.85
CA GLN A 22 -18.47 -24.57 -2.18
C GLN A 22 -17.70 -25.90 -2.30
N ALA A 23 -18.07 -26.72 -3.30
CA ALA A 23 -17.46 -28.03 -3.53
C ALA A 23 -16.12 -27.95 -4.29
N VAL A 24 -15.89 -26.89 -5.07
CA VAL A 24 -14.70 -26.72 -5.91
C VAL A 24 -14.10 -25.35 -5.63
N CYS A 25 -12.78 -25.30 -5.41
CA CYS A 25 -12.01 -24.07 -5.17
C CYS A 25 -12.57 -23.18 -4.02
N ALA A 26 -13.04 -23.79 -2.94
CA ALA A 26 -13.49 -23.05 -1.77
C ALA A 26 -12.33 -22.21 -1.18
N PRO A 27 -12.63 -20.98 -0.71
CA PRO A 27 -11.62 -20.15 -0.09
C PRO A 27 -11.10 -20.79 1.20
N LYS A 28 -9.78 -20.68 1.38
CA LYS A 28 -9.07 -21.11 2.58
C LYS A 28 -8.32 -19.92 3.15
N MET A 29 -8.57 -19.58 4.41
CA MET A 29 -7.91 -18.45 5.04
C MET A 29 -6.43 -18.75 5.26
N ASN A 30 -5.60 -17.76 4.98
CA ASN A 30 -4.18 -17.79 5.28
C ASN A 30 -3.93 -17.39 6.74
N PRO A 31 -2.79 -17.78 7.33
CA PRO A 31 -2.36 -17.23 8.61
C PRO A 31 -2.20 -15.71 8.51
N GLU A 32 -2.51 -15.01 9.60
CA GLU A 32 -2.28 -13.57 9.66
C GLU A 32 -0.78 -13.24 9.50
N ARG A 33 -0.55 -12.09 8.86
CA ARG A 33 0.77 -11.51 8.60
C ARG A 33 0.72 -10.04 8.95
N ASP A 34 1.83 -9.52 9.43
CA ASP A 34 1.99 -8.10 9.66
C ASP A 34 2.12 -7.35 8.33
N ALA A 35 1.90 -6.03 8.37
CA ALA A 35 1.99 -5.21 7.18
C ALA A 35 3.41 -5.21 6.57
N GLN A 36 4.45 -5.34 7.41
CA GLN A 36 5.84 -5.32 6.97
C GLN A 36 6.14 -6.49 6.03
N TYR A 37 5.66 -7.69 6.35
CA TYR A 37 5.78 -8.85 5.46
C TYR A 37 5.31 -8.55 4.02
N TRP A 38 4.22 -7.79 3.89
CA TRP A 38 3.68 -7.40 2.59
C TRP A 38 4.47 -6.27 1.93
N PHE A 39 4.94 -5.29 2.70
CA PHE A 39 5.77 -4.19 2.17
C PHE A 39 7.14 -4.65 1.66
N ASP A 40 7.66 -5.76 2.19
CA ASP A 40 8.94 -6.34 1.77
C ASP A 40 8.83 -7.19 0.49
N GLN A 41 7.63 -7.45 -0.03
CA GLN A 41 7.44 -8.25 -1.23
C GLN A 41 7.90 -7.51 -2.51
N PRO A 42 8.41 -8.23 -3.52
CA PRO A 42 8.72 -7.65 -4.82
C PRO A 42 7.50 -6.98 -5.46
N GLY A 43 7.62 -5.71 -5.86
CA GLY A 43 6.51 -4.96 -6.47
C GLY A 43 5.41 -4.53 -5.49
N ALA A 44 5.61 -4.70 -4.19
CA ALA A 44 4.64 -4.32 -3.17
C ALA A 44 4.29 -2.82 -3.17
N PRO A 45 3.09 -2.46 -2.68
CA PRO A 45 2.76 -1.08 -2.36
C PRO A 45 3.72 -0.54 -1.29
N LYS A 46 3.98 0.78 -1.32
CA LYS A 46 4.86 1.42 -0.34
C LYS A 46 4.12 1.71 0.97
N PRO A 47 4.82 1.62 2.12
CA PRO A 47 4.24 1.99 3.41
C PRO A 47 3.87 3.48 3.42
N LYS A 48 2.94 3.83 4.30
CA LYS A 48 2.52 5.20 4.51
C LYS A 48 3.71 6.07 4.95
N LEU A 49 3.95 7.17 4.25
CA LEU A 49 4.97 8.13 4.64
C LEU A 49 4.46 9.04 5.75
N ALA A 50 5.37 9.58 6.56
CA ALA A 50 5.02 10.58 7.58
C ALA A 50 4.36 11.83 6.96
N ASN A 51 4.76 12.19 5.73
CA ASN A 51 4.21 13.32 5.00
C ASN A 51 4.07 12.99 3.50
N GLU A 52 2.90 12.52 3.09
CA GLU A 52 2.58 12.23 1.69
C GLU A 52 2.16 13.48 0.90
N LYS A 53 1.91 14.60 1.60
CA LYS A 53 1.41 15.84 1.02
C LYS A 53 2.19 17.03 1.56
N PRO A 54 3.50 17.11 1.25
CA PRO A 54 4.30 18.26 1.65
C PRO A 54 3.69 19.54 1.08
N LYS A 55 3.77 20.61 1.85
CA LYS A 55 3.34 21.93 1.38
C LYS A 55 4.26 22.32 0.21
N GLY A 56 3.68 22.84 -0.86
CA GLY A 56 4.48 23.40 -1.96
C GLY A 56 5.33 24.57 -1.49
N GLU A 57 6.55 24.66 -2.00
CA GLU A 57 7.49 25.74 -1.75
C GLU A 57 7.72 26.54 -3.04
N THR A 58 7.75 27.86 -2.94
CA THR A 58 8.04 28.73 -4.08
C THR A 58 9.55 28.91 -4.20
N VAL A 59 10.11 28.60 -5.37
CA VAL A 59 11.53 28.78 -5.67
C VAL A 59 11.71 30.00 -6.58
N SER A 60 12.76 30.80 -6.35
CA SER A 60 13.06 31.93 -7.23
C SER A 60 13.48 31.45 -8.63
N TYR A 61 13.09 32.17 -9.68
CA TYR A 61 13.39 31.77 -11.06
C TYR A 61 14.89 31.62 -11.32
N ASN A 62 15.71 32.55 -10.81
CA ASN A 62 17.17 32.51 -10.97
C ASN A 62 17.81 31.30 -10.29
N GLU A 63 17.27 30.87 -9.15
CA GLU A 63 17.76 29.68 -8.43
C GLU A 63 17.38 28.39 -9.15
N LEU A 64 16.17 28.34 -9.72
CA LEU A 64 15.72 27.22 -10.55
C LEU A 64 16.69 26.98 -11.73
N LEU A 65 17.07 28.04 -12.44
CA LEU A 65 18.02 27.95 -13.57
C LEU A 65 19.40 27.43 -13.14
N LYS A 66 19.92 27.89 -11.99
CA LYS A 66 21.20 27.41 -11.46
C LYS A 66 21.16 25.91 -11.15
N SER A 67 20.05 25.40 -10.61
CA SER A 67 19.91 23.96 -10.33
C SER A 67 19.97 23.10 -11.59
N TRP A 68 19.40 23.59 -12.70
CA TRP A 68 19.41 22.89 -13.98
C TRP A 68 20.77 22.89 -14.66
N GLU A 69 21.53 24.00 -14.58
CA GLU A 69 22.90 24.04 -15.05
C GLU A 69 23.81 23.10 -14.25
N ALA A 70 23.61 23.01 -12.93
CA ALA A 70 24.37 22.11 -12.07
C ALA A 70 24.08 20.62 -12.36
N ALA A 71 22.83 20.25 -12.62
CA ALA A 71 22.44 18.87 -12.94
C ALA A 71 22.94 18.38 -14.32
N ARG A 72 23.38 19.29 -15.21
CA ARG A 72 23.99 18.97 -16.51
C ARG A 72 25.48 18.64 -16.43
N LYS A 73 26.13 18.90 -15.30
CA LYS A 73 27.53 18.55 -15.05
C LYS A 73 27.63 17.18 -14.40
#